data_AF-A0A225V6R1-F1
#
_entry.id   AF-A0A225V6R1-F1
#
_cell.length_a   1.000
_cell.length_b   1.000
_cell.length_c   1.000
_cell.angle_alpha   90.00
_cell.angle_beta   90.00
_cell.angle_gamma   90.00
#
_symmetry.space_group_name_H-M   'P 1'
#
loop_
_entity.id
_entity.type
_entity.pdbx_description
1 polymer ?
#
loop_
_entity_poly.entity_id
_entity_poly.type
_entity_poly.pdbx_seq_one_letter_code
_entity_poly.pdbx_strand_id
1 'polypeptide(L)'
;MKFQGIGLVEKIEARTFAKYAMSEDVDSGWLEVEQTLTALELPPVPPTSDPQRLLRYVLQILPRYTEMEMLTTHFRLYASTLEQDMEQVKSHVRLLTREATGEREKKQFLERYAAQVVKERNDLLHSRGSSKKKASASHFVWHNCCKKNTSHAMDVAPSILAFRGEKLQEATKQVESLQEEMHNQELLRKELDFLLKKTQREHDSKTAADRKHIQQLEKQILQRSALHSSLERKLYEVETMLAHHNKTKDEELTVVSNQINVAQSRITSLEKENASLHEQVISLSSERDHLKELLEETTESKDMFAKQIDELAEKCQSLESEVEALRSEIDILQTSDINDIRTQYAARIDRLQSDNAANEQKLRQEIDRVKQELKRRDESQAQTFDIRHFSEMELGDEEEEKEADKVVDNEVELSDNDRPVDDITRDIEEVQHGDYEKDTIERDHVKNDLARDLNQMLNGLAQKRKEEEEKASLAEKALLEFQQLQQGMEALQLSPES
;
A
#
# COMPACT_ATOMS: atom_id res chain seq x y z
N MET A 1 35.07 -67.66 -63.40
CA MET A 1 33.79 -68.30 -63.82
C MET A 1 32.69 -67.66 -62.99
N LYS A 2 31.87 -66.79 -63.57
CA LYS A 2 30.50 -67.10 -64.01
C LYS A 2 29.62 -67.75 -62.93
N PHE A 3 28.74 -66.94 -62.34
CA PHE A 3 27.33 -67.32 -62.16
C PHE A 3 26.44 -66.11 -62.46
N GLN A 4 25.84 -66.12 -63.66
CA GLN A 4 24.65 -65.33 -63.95
C GLN A 4 23.47 -66.07 -63.30
N GLY A 5 22.64 -65.39 -62.51
CA GLY A 5 21.53 -66.08 -61.80
C GLY A 5 20.46 -65.23 -61.14
N ILE A 6 20.69 -63.92 -60.92
CA ILE A 6 19.76 -63.08 -60.13
C ILE A 6 18.60 -62.52 -60.99
N GLY A 7 18.83 -62.25 -62.29
CA GLY A 7 17.85 -61.58 -63.17
C GLY A 7 16.66 -62.41 -63.67
N LEU A 8 16.33 -63.53 -63.03
CA LEU A 8 15.22 -64.43 -63.43
C LEU A 8 14.15 -64.65 -62.34
N VAL A 9 14.43 -64.27 -61.08
CA VAL A 9 13.45 -64.39 -59.97
C VAL A 9 12.51 -63.17 -59.97
N GLU A 10 13.06 -61.95 -59.99
CA GLU A 10 12.27 -60.70 -60.07
C GLU A 10 11.30 -60.67 -61.26
N LYS A 11 11.66 -61.31 -62.38
CA LYS A 11 10.86 -61.33 -63.61
C LYS A 11 9.71 -62.34 -63.63
N ILE A 12 9.68 -63.25 -62.66
CA ILE A 12 8.56 -64.20 -62.46
C ILE A 12 7.60 -63.64 -61.40
N GLU A 13 8.12 -63.06 -60.31
CA GLU A 13 7.28 -62.40 -59.29
C GLU A 13 6.48 -61.22 -59.89
N ALA A 14 7.13 -60.35 -60.70
CA ALA A 14 6.44 -59.26 -61.39
C ALA A 14 5.34 -59.72 -62.38
N ARG A 15 5.46 -60.94 -62.95
CA ARG A 15 4.44 -61.49 -63.87
C ARG A 15 3.30 -62.22 -63.17
N THR A 16 3.50 -62.69 -61.94
CA THR A 16 2.44 -63.32 -61.15
C THR A 16 1.61 -62.26 -60.44
N PHE A 17 2.20 -61.14 -59.98
CA PHE A 17 1.46 -59.98 -59.47
C PHE A 17 0.58 -59.32 -60.54
N ALA A 18 1.10 -59.14 -61.77
CA ALA A 18 0.36 -58.53 -62.88
C ALA A 18 -0.88 -59.33 -63.34
N LYS A 19 -1.09 -60.56 -62.85
CA LYS A 19 -2.24 -61.41 -63.21
C LYS A 19 -3.39 -61.37 -62.19
N TYR A 20 -3.19 -60.76 -61.03
CA TYR A 20 -4.24 -60.47 -60.04
C TYR A 20 -4.72 -59.01 -60.10
N ALA A 21 -3.98 -58.11 -60.75
CA ALA A 21 -4.31 -56.68 -60.91
C ALA A 21 -5.35 -56.38 -62.02
N MET A 22 -6.28 -57.31 -62.30
CA MET A 22 -7.36 -57.15 -63.30
C MET A 22 -8.75 -57.31 -62.66
N SER A 23 -8.89 -56.78 -61.44
CA SER A 23 -10.18 -56.56 -60.78
C SER A 23 -10.19 -55.13 -60.23
N GLU A 24 -10.35 -54.16 -61.13
CA GLU A 24 -10.32 -52.71 -60.84
C GLU A 24 -11.46 -52.26 -59.89
N ASP A 25 -12.45 -53.13 -59.63
CA ASP A 25 -13.55 -52.87 -58.68
C ASP A 25 -13.15 -53.02 -57.19
N VAL A 26 -12.07 -53.75 -56.84
CA VAL A 26 -11.75 -54.03 -55.42
C VAL A 26 -10.83 -52.97 -54.79
N ASP A 27 -9.85 -52.47 -55.53
CA ASP A 27 -8.96 -51.38 -55.05
C ASP A 27 -9.72 -50.05 -54.93
N SER A 28 -10.69 -49.82 -55.82
CA SER A 28 -11.50 -48.59 -55.85
C SER A 28 -12.26 -48.36 -54.53
N GLY A 29 -12.85 -49.40 -53.95
CA GLY A 29 -13.59 -49.31 -52.69
C GLY A 29 -12.70 -49.10 -51.46
N TRP A 30 -11.50 -49.68 -51.43
CA TRP A 30 -10.55 -49.44 -50.32
C TRP A 30 -10.00 -48.03 -50.34
N LEU A 31 -9.73 -47.47 -51.52
CA LEU A 31 -9.25 -46.09 -51.64
C LEU A 31 -10.32 -45.07 -51.18
N GLU A 32 -11.60 -45.33 -51.44
CA GLU A 32 -12.72 -44.50 -50.99
C GLU A 32 -12.92 -44.60 -49.46
N VAL A 33 -12.73 -45.79 -48.87
CA VAL A 33 -12.71 -45.99 -47.40
C VAL A 33 -11.50 -45.28 -46.77
N GLU A 34 -10.32 -45.35 -47.37
CA GLU A 34 -9.12 -44.68 -46.85
C GLU A 34 -9.24 -43.14 -46.94
N GLN A 35 -9.80 -42.61 -48.02
CA GLN A 35 -10.09 -41.18 -48.17
C GLN A 35 -11.15 -40.69 -47.18
N THR A 36 -12.22 -41.46 -46.94
CA THR A 36 -13.25 -41.09 -45.95
C THR A 36 -12.73 -41.17 -44.51
N LEU A 37 -11.88 -42.16 -44.18
CA LEU A 37 -11.20 -42.23 -42.88
C LEU A 37 -10.21 -41.05 -42.69
N THR A 38 -9.49 -40.64 -43.73
CA THR A 38 -8.58 -39.48 -43.67
C THR A 38 -9.35 -38.14 -43.55
N ALA A 39 -10.53 -38.02 -44.16
CA ALA A 39 -11.37 -36.83 -44.06
C ALA A 39 -11.97 -36.60 -42.65
N LEU A 40 -12.00 -37.63 -41.81
CA LEU A 40 -12.57 -37.62 -40.46
C LEU A 40 -11.61 -37.11 -39.37
N GLU A 41 -10.42 -36.63 -39.70
CA GLU A 41 -9.53 -35.98 -38.73
C GLU A 41 -10.26 -34.87 -37.95
N LEU A 42 -10.25 -34.99 -36.62
CA LEU A 42 -10.85 -34.01 -35.73
C LEU A 42 -9.84 -32.89 -35.43
N PRO A 43 -10.26 -31.61 -35.44
CA PRO A 43 -9.38 -30.51 -35.07
C PRO A 43 -8.88 -30.65 -33.62
N PRO A 44 -7.67 -30.13 -33.31
CA PRO A 44 -7.12 -30.23 -31.95
C PRO A 44 -7.99 -29.47 -30.94
N VAL A 45 -8.14 -30.05 -29.75
CA VAL A 45 -8.96 -29.50 -28.67
C VAL A 45 -8.41 -28.13 -28.23
N PRO A 46 -9.21 -27.05 -28.21
CA PRO A 46 -8.76 -25.74 -27.74
C PRO A 46 -8.51 -25.73 -26.22
N PRO A 47 -7.64 -24.85 -25.72
CA PRO A 47 -7.40 -24.72 -24.28
C PRO A 47 -8.68 -24.36 -23.52
N THR A 48 -8.85 -24.94 -22.34
CA THR A 48 -10.07 -24.89 -21.50
C THR A 48 -10.36 -23.53 -20.85
N SER A 49 -9.53 -22.52 -21.11
CA SER A 49 -9.62 -21.18 -20.52
C SER A 49 -10.75 -20.30 -21.06
N ASP A 50 -11.44 -20.73 -22.13
CA ASP A 50 -12.60 -20.02 -22.71
C ASP A 50 -13.76 -20.99 -23.01
N PRO A 51 -14.90 -20.89 -22.27
CA PRO A 51 -16.04 -21.77 -22.48
C PRO A 51 -16.77 -21.54 -23.80
N GLN A 52 -16.71 -20.34 -24.41
CA GLN A 52 -17.35 -20.09 -25.71
C GLN A 52 -16.58 -20.77 -26.85
N ARG A 53 -15.25 -20.74 -26.80
CA ARG A 53 -14.39 -21.48 -27.74
C ARG A 53 -14.58 -22.99 -27.63
N LEU A 54 -14.77 -23.50 -26.42
CA LEU A 54 -15.02 -24.92 -26.16
C LEU A 54 -16.41 -25.36 -26.66
N LEU A 55 -17.46 -24.56 -26.44
CA LEU A 55 -18.79 -24.80 -27.01
C LEU A 55 -18.77 -24.79 -28.55
N ARG A 56 -18.07 -23.81 -29.16
CA ARG A 56 -17.93 -23.72 -30.62
C ARG A 56 -17.21 -24.92 -31.21
N TYR A 57 -16.17 -25.41 -30.51
CA TYR A 57 -15.46 -26.64 -30.88
C TYR A 57 -16.39 -27.87 -30.82
N VAL A 58 -17.14 -28.05 -29.73
CA VAL A 58 -18.11 -29.15 -29.59
C VAL A 58 -19.13 -29.14 -30.73
N LEU A 59 -19.73 -27.99 -31.04
CA LEU A 59 -20.69 -27.85 -32.14
C LEU A 59 -20.06 -28.13 -33.53
N GLN A 60 -18.77 -27.90 -33.70
CA GLN A 60 -18.04 -28.18 -34.94
C GLN A 60 -17.69 -29.67 -35.11
N ILE A 61 -17.38 -30.38 -34.02
CA ILE A 61 -17.02 -31.81 -34.08
C ILE A 61 -18.22 -32.76 -34.00
N LEU A 62 -19.34 -32.34 -33.40
CA LEU A 62 -20.49 -33.22 -33.14
C LEU A 62 -21.05 -33.92 -34.40
N PRO A 63 -21.17 -33.27 -35.58
CA PRO A 63 -21.62 -33.96 -36.80
C PRO A 63 -20.64 -35.06 -37.25
N ARG A 64 -19.34 -34.74 -37.31
CA ARG A 64 -18.27 -35.68 -37.70
C ARG A 64 -18.16 -36.87 -36.74
N TYR A 65 -18.31 -36.61 -35.44
CA TYR A 65 -18.34 -37.65 -34.41
C TYR A 65 -19.55 -38.59 -34.60
N THR A 66 -20.73 -38.03 -34.89
CA THR A 66 -21.95 -38.80 -35.15
C THR A 66 -21.80 -39.67 -36.42
N GLU A 67 -21.21 -39.13 -37.49
CA GLU A 67 -20.89 -39.89 -38.71
C GLU A 67 -19.91 -41.04 -38.42
N MET A 68 -18.88 -40.79 -37.62
CA MET A 68 -17.89 -41.80 -37.21
C MET A 68 -18.50 -42.92 -36.36
N GLU A 69 -19.39 -42.60 -35.41
CA GLU A 69 -20.12 -43.61 -34.63
C GLU A 69 -21.11 -44.42 -35.49
N MET A 70 -21.80 -43.77 -36.42
CA MET A 70 -22.69 -44.43 -37.38
C MET A 70 -21.91 -45.39 -38.29
N LEU A 71 -20.76 -44.97 -38.81
CA LEU A 71 -19.89 -45.81 -39.64
C LEU A 71 -19.32 -46.98 -38.83
N THR A 72 -18.91 -46.74 -37.58
CA THR A 72 -18.42 -47.78 -36.65
C THR A 72 -19.49 -48.81 -36.32
N THR A 73 -20.74 -48.39 -36.11
CA THR A 73 -21.86 -49.31 -35.87
C THR A 73 -22.23 -50.09 -37.13
N HIS A 74 -22.20 -49.46 -38.32
CA HIS A 74 -22.39 -50.15 -39.60
C HIS A 74 -21.32 -51.23 -39.83
N PHE A 75 -20.04 -50.94 -39.64
CA PHE A 75 -18.96 -51.94 -39.76
C PHE A 75 -19.12 -53.09 -38.75
N ARG A 76 -19.53 -52.81 -37.51
CA ARG A 76 -19.77 -53.84 -36.49
C ARG A 76 -20.91 -54.79 -36.88
N LEU A 77 -22.00 -54.24 -37.43
CA LEU A 77 -23.12 -55.04 -37.94
C LEU A 77 -22.71 -55.86 -39.17
N TYR A 78 -21.97 -55.27 -40.10
CA TYR A 78 -21.47 -55.94 -41.30
C TYR A 78 -20.53 -57.11 -40.96
N ALA A 79 -19.59 -56.90 -40.02
CA ALA A 79 -18.71 -57.96 -39.52
C ALA A 79 -19.51 -59.09 -38.85
N SER A 80 -20.51 -58.76 -38.02
CA SER A 80 -21.38 -59.76 -37.38
C SER A 80 -22.17 -60.60 -38.40
N THR A 81 -22.62 -60.01 -39.51
CA THR A 81 -23.29 -60.72 -40.59
C THR A 81 -22.32 -61.67 -41.30
N LEU A 82 -21.10 -61.21 -41.63
CA LEU A 82 -20.06 -62.05 -42.24
C LEU A 82 -19.66 -63.24 -41.34
N GLU A 83 -19.58 -63.04 -40.01
CA GLU A 83 -19.34 -64.13 -39.05
C GLU A 83 -20.47 -65.16 -39.05
N GLN A 84 -21.73 -64.70 -39.10
CA GLN A 84 -22.90 -65.58 -39.19
C GLN A 84 -22.92 -66.39 -40.48
N ASP A 85 -22.65 -65.77 -41.62
CA ASP A 85 -22.58 -66.45 -42.93
C ASP A 85 -21.41 -67.45 -42.98
N MET A 86 -20.25 -67.09 -42.41
CA MET A 86 -19.14 -68.03 -42.23
C MET A 86 -19.53 -69.26 -41.40
N GLU A 87 -20.30 -69.11 -40.33
CA GLU A 87 -20.74 -70.25 -39.51
C GLU A 87 -21.83 -71.10 -40.20
N GLN A 88 -22.69 -70.49 -41.03
CA GLN A 88 -23.59 -71.22 -41.93
C GLN A 88 -22.79 -72.08 -42.93
N VAL A 89 -21.78 -71.51 -43.59
CA VAL A 89 -20.89 -72.24 -44.52
C VAL A 89 -20.15 -73.37 -43.81
N LYS A 90 -19.56 -73.12 -42.64
CA LYS A 90 -18.91 -74.18 -41.83
C LYS A 90 -19.89 -75.28 -41.45
N SER A 91 -21.13 -74.95 -41.08
CA SER A 91 -22.18 -75.92 -40.78
C SER A 91 -22.50 -76.81 -41.98
N HIS A 92 -22.65 -76.21 -43.17
CA HIS A 92 -22.89 -76.94 -44.42
C HIS A 92 -21.72 -77.86 -44.80
N VAL A 93 -20.47 -77.38 -44.67
CA VAL A 93 -19.25 -78.20 -44.90
C VAL A 93 -19.18 -79.38 -43.92
N ARG A 94 -19.52 -79.19 -42.64
CA ARG A 94 -19.59 -80.29 -41.65
C ARG A 94 -20.65 -81.33 -42.05
N LEU A 95 -21.77 -80.92 -42.63
CA LEU A 95 -22.83 -81.83 -43.11
C LEU A 95 -22.36 -82.64 -44.32
N LEU A 96 -21.87 -81.98 -45.38
CA LEU A 96 -21.32 -82.64 -46.58
C LEU A 96 -20.18 -83.61 -46.24
N THR A 97 -19.35 -83.27 -45.26
CA THR A 97 -18.27 -84.16 -44.79
C THR A 97 -18.82 -85.48 -44.20
N ARG A 98 -19.93 -85.42 -43.44
CA ARG A 98 -20.60 -86.60 -42.87
C ARG A 98 -21.25 -87.47 -43.94
N GLU A 99 -21.90 -86.85 -44.92
CA GLU A 99 -22.49 -87.56 -46.06
C GLU A 99 -21.42 -88.27 -46.88
N ALA A 100 -20.31 -87.59 -47.18
CA ALA A 100 -19.16 -88.16 -47.87
C ALA A 100 -18.48 -89.32 -47.10
N THR A 101 -18.48 -89.30 -45.76
CA THR A 101 -18.07 -90.47 -44.96
C THR A 101 -19.07 -91.63 -45.09
N GLY A 102 -20.37 -91.37 -44.99
CA GLY A 102 -21.41 -92.40 -45.12
C GLY A 102 -21.41 -93.07 -46.50
N GLU A 103 -21.19 -92.32 -47.58
CA GLU A 103 -21.05 -92.89 -48.93
C GLU A 103 -19.78 -93.75 -49.08
N ARG A 104 -18.67 -93.37 -48.45
CA ARG A 104 -17.46 -94.22 -48.41
C ARG A 104 -17.71 -95.54 -47.67
N GLU A 105 -18.46 -95.52 -46.58
CA GLU A 105 -18.84 -96.72 -45.83
C GLU A 105 -19.78 -97.63 -46.63
N LYS A 106 -20.81 -97.06 -47.28
CA LYS A 106 -21.69 -97.80 -48.21
C LYS A 106 -20.89 -98.44 -49.34
N LYS A 107 -19.94 -97.72 -49.94
CA LYS A 107 -19.05 -98.25 -50.99
C LYS A 107 -18.23 -99.43 -50.48
N GLN A 108 -17.58 -99.30 -49.32
CA GLN A 108 -16.81 -100.41 -48.71
C GLN A 108 -17.69 -101.62 -48.38
N PHE A 109 -18.92 -101.40 -47.91
CA PHE A 109 -19.89 -102.48 -47.67
C PHE A 109 -20.24 -103.21 -48.97
N LEU A 110 -20.56 -102.47 -50.04
CA LEU A 110 -20.87 -103.04 -51.35
C LEU A 110 -19.67 -103.78 -51.97
N GLU A 111 -18.44 -103.27 -51.81
CA GLU A 111 -17.22 -103.95 -52.25
C GLU A 111 -17.02 -105.28 -51.50
N ARG A 112 -17.20 -105.30 -50.17
CA ARG A 112 -17.14 -106.54 -49.36
C ARG A 112 -18.25 -107.52 -49.73
N TYR A 113 -19.48 -107.04 -49.94
CA TYR A 113 -20.61 -107.86 -50.37
C TYR A 113 -20.38 -108.47 -51.74
N ALA A 114 -19.90 -107.69 -52.72
CA ALA A 114 -19.54 -108.19 -54.05
C ALA A 114 -18.42 -109.25 -53.97
N ALA A 115 -17.39 -109.03 -53.15
CA ALA A 115 -16.33 -110.01 -52.92
C ALA A 115 -16.87 -111.31 -52.29
N GLN A 116 -17.81 -111.21 -51.34
CA GLN A 116 -18.47 -112.37 -50.72
C GLN A 116 -19.33 -113.15 -51.73
N VAL A 117 -20.13 -112.47 -52.56
CA VAL A 117 -20.92 -113.11 -53.64
C VAL A 117 -20.02 -113.81 -54.66
N VAL A 118 -18.88 -113.20 -55.02
CA VAL A 118 -17.88 -113.84 -55.88
C VAL A 118 -17.27 -115.07 -55.21
N LYS A 119 -16.97 -115.00 -53.92
CA LYS A 119 -16.46 -116.14 -53.12
C LYS A 119 -17.46 -117.28 -53.06
N GLU A 120 -18.72 -117.02 -52.70
CA GLU A 120 -19.79 -118.03 -52.62
C GLU A 120 -20.03 -118.70 -53.98
N ARG A 121 -20.02 -117.91 -55.08
CA ARG A 121 -20.06 -118.46 -56.44
C ARG A 121 -18.87 -119.37 -56.74
N ASN A 122 -17.68 -119.02 -56.28
CA ASN A 122 -16.47 -119.81 -56.48
C ASN A 122 -16.49 -121.11 -55.66
N ASP A 123 -16.93 -121.03 -54.40
CA ASP A 123 -17.12 -122.18 -53.51
C ASP A 123 -18.18 -123.15 -54.06
N LEU A 124 -19.27 -122.64 -54.66
CA LEU A 124 -20.27 -123.45 -55.38
C LEU A 124 -19.72 -124.14 -56.65
N LEU A 125 -18.76 -123.52 -57.34
CA LEU A 125 -18.09 -124.13 -58.50
C LEU A 125 -17.09 -125.21 -58.06
N HIS A 126 -16.31 -124.96 -57.00
CA HIS A 126 -15.30 -125.90 -56.53
C HIS A 126 -15.86 -127.07 -55.71
N SER A 127 -16.93 -126.86 -54.94
CA SER A 127 -17.63 -127.95 -54.20
C SER A 127 -18.26 -128.99 -55.14
N ARG A 128 -18.69 -128.61 -56.35
CA ARG A 128 -19.14 -129.56 -57.40
C ARG A 128 -17.99 -130.33 -58.08
N GLY A 129 -16.73 -129.95 -57.85
CA GLY A 129 -15.55 -130.56 -58.48
C GLY A 129 -14.92 -131.74 -57.74
N SER A 130 -15.39 -132.06 -56.52
CA SER A 130 -14.64 -132.93 -55.59
C SER A 130 -15.21 -134.34 -55.34
N SER A 131 -16.12 -134.86 -56.20
CA SER A 131 -16.50 -136.28 -56.20
C SER A 131 -16.01 -137.00 -57.46
N LYS A 132 -15.45 -138.21 -57.29
CA LYS A 132 -14.58 -138.89 -58.29
C LYS A 132 -15.18 -140.22 -58.78
N LYS A 133 -15.22 -140.39 -60.12
CA LYS A 133 -15.21 -141.67 -60.88
C LYS A 133 -16.45 -142.58 -60.70
N LYS A 134 -16.98 -143.33 -61.68
CA LYS A 134 -16.67 -143.54 -63.12
C LYS A 134 -17.88 -142.97 -63.95
N ALA A 135 -18.10 -143.18 -65.27
CA ALA A 135 -17.48 -144.05 -66.28
C ALA A 135 -17.52 -143.44 -67.71
N SER A 136 -17.63 -144.30 -68.72
CA SER A 136 -17.56 -144.07 -70.17
C SER A 136 -18.83 -143.48 -70.82
N ALA A 137 -18.63 -142.70 -71.89
CA ALA A 137 -19.55 -142.42 -73.00
C ALA A 137 -20.85 -141.61 -72.75
N SER A 138 -20.75 -140.28 -72.83
CA SER A 138 -21.48 -139.53 -73.87
C SER A 138 -20.86 -138.14 -74.09
N HIS A 139 -20.69 -137.76 -75.36
CA HIS A 139 -20.07 -136.50 -75.78
C HIS A 139 -21.15 -135.46 -76.08
N PHE A 140 -21.76 -134.83 -75.05
CA PHE A 140 -22.66 -133.69 -75.25
C PHE A 140 -22.74 -132.78 -73.99
N VAL A 141 -22.86 -131.47 -74.21
CA VAL A 141 -23.15 -130.42 -73.20
C VAL A 141 -22.06 -130.10 -72.14
N TRP A 142 -20.81 -129.84 -72.56
CA TRP A 142 -19.92 -128.95 -71.77
C TRP A 142 -19.16 -127.87 -72.58
N HIS A 143 -19.53 -127.66 -73.86
CA HIS A 143 -18.90 -126.65 -74.73
C HIS A 143 -19.73 -125.38 -74.98
N ASN A 144 -20.96 -125.27 -74.46
CA ASN A 144 -21.77 -124.04 -74.56
C ASN A 144 -21.58 -123.04 -73.40
N CYS A 145 -20.92 -123.44 -72.30
CA CYS A 145 -20.60 -122.50 -71.20
C CYS A 145 -19.28 -121.77 -71.46
N CYS A 146 -18.20 -122.50 -71.77
CA CYS A 146 -16.89 -121.89 -72.03
C CYS A 146 -16.89 -120.95 -73.25
N LYS A 147 -17.66 -121.25 -74.32
CA LYS A 147 -17.70 -120.41 -75.53
C LYS A 147 -18.37 -119.03 -75.32
N LYS A 148 -19.16 -118.86 -74.25
CA LYS A 148 -19.69 -117.55 -73.81
C LYS A 148 -18.80 -116.84 -72.78
N ASN A 149 -17.80 -117.52 -72.23
CA ASN A 149 -16.91 -116.96 -71.20
C ASN A 149 -15.53 -116.56 -71.77
N THR A 150 -15.12 -117.09 -72.93
CA THR A 150 -13.91 -116.63 -73.63
C THR A 150 -14.02 -115.17 -74.10
N SER A 151 -15.23 -114.68 -74.41
CA SER A 151 -15.50 -113.27 -74.68
C SER A 151 -15.33 -112.38 -73.44
N HIS A 152 -15.64 -112.87 -72.23
CA HIS A 152 -15.42 -112.11 -70.99
C HIS A 152 -13.99 -112.21 -70.44
N ALA A 153 -13.22 -113.23 -70.80
CA ALA A 153 -11.82 -113.33 -70.40
C ALA A 153 -10.96 -112.19 -70.97
N MET A 154 -11.32 -111.64 -72.15
CA MET A 154 -10.66 -110.48 -72.75
C MET A 154 -11.03 -109.15 -72.09
N ASP A 155 -12.17 -109.04 -71.41
CA ASP A 155 -12.55 -107.82 -70.65
C ASP A 155 -11.90 -107.74 -69.27
N VAL A 156 -11.49 -108.89 -68.70
CA VAL A 156 -10.83 -108.94 -67.38
C VAL A 156 -9.30 -108.75 -67.50
N ALA A 157 -8.70 -109.01 -68.67
CA ALA A 157 -7.27 -108.79 -68.89
C ALA A 157 -6.82 -107.30 -68.77
N PRO A 158 -7.55 -106.31 -69.32
CA PRO A 158 -7.30 -104.89 -69.04
C PRO A 158 -7.39 -104.57 -67.55
N SER A 159 -8.32 -105.19 -66.82
CA SER A 159 -8.52 -104.98 -65.38
C SER A 159 -7.36 -105.54 -64.55
N ILE A 160 -6.81 -106.72 -64.88
CA ILE A 160 -5.70 -107.29 -64.09
C ILE A 160 -4.36 -106.59 -64.39
N LEU A 161 -4.14 -106.08 -65.60
CA LEU A 161 -2.93 -105.31 -65.95
C LEU A 161 -2.97 -103.87 -65.42
N ALA A 162 -4.11 -103.17 -65.52
CA ALA A 162 -4.26 -101.80 -65.01
C ALA A 162 -4.13 -101.68 -63.48
N PHE A 163 -4.24 -102.79 -62.74
CA PHE A 163 -4.03 -102.87 -61.29
C PHE A 163 -2.65 -103.41 -60.90
N ARG A 164 -1.74 -103.70 -61.85
CA ARG A 164 -0.50 -104.46 -61.59
C ARG A 164 0.78 -103.65 -61.38
N GLY A 165 0.72 -102.32 -61.37
CA GLY A 165 1.88 -101.49 -61.05
C GLY A 165 1.66 -100.00 -61.24
N GLU A 166 1.24 -99.56 -62.43
CA GLU A 166 1.25 -98.13 -62.80
C GLU A 166 0.34 -97.27 -61.93
N LYS A 167 -0.94 -97.63 -61.76
CA LYS A 167 -1.85 -96.90 -60.86
C LYS A 167 -1.43 -96.95 -59.39
N LEU A 168 -0.75 -98.02 -58.97
CA LEU A 168 -0.21 -98.12 -57.61
C LEU A 168 1.00 -97.19 -57.45
N GLN A 169 1.91 -97.17 -58.42
CA GLN A 169 3.09 -96.31 -58.45
C GLN A 169 2.73 -94.82 -58.59
N GLU A 170 1.68 -94.50 -59.36
CA GLU A 170 1.12 -93.15 -59.45
C GLU A 170 0.48 -92.73 -58.12
N ALA A 171 -0.29 -93.61 -57.47
CA ALA A 171 -0.80 -93.36 -56.13
C ALA A 171 0.33 -93.23 -55.08
N THR A 172 1.42 -94.00 -55.19
CA THR A 172 2.61 -93.85 -54.34
C THR A 172 3.26 -92.49 -54.53
N LYS A 173 3.48 -92.04 -55.78
CA LYS A 173 4.03 -90.71 -56.06
C LYS A 173 3.12 -89.58 -55.59
N GLN A 174 1.80 -89.74 -55.70
CA GLN A 174 0.83 -88.77 -55.16
C GLN A 174 0.89 -88.73 -53.61
N VAL A 175 1.04 -89.89 -52.95
CA VAL A 175 1.23 -89.96 -51.49
C VAL A 175 2.56 -89.33 -51.07
N GLU A 176 3.66 -89.59 -51.78
CA GLU A 176 4.97 -88.96 -51.55
C GLU A 176 4.88 -87.43 -51.71
N SER A 177 4.28 -86.93 -52.79
CA SER A 177 4.08 -85.49 -53.02
C SER A 177 3.18 -84.84 -51.96
N LEU A 178 2.12 -85.51 -51.51
CA LEU A 178 1.27 -85.02 -50.43
C LEU A 178 1.96 -85.08 -49.06
N GLN A 179 2.87 -86.04 -48.84
CA GLN A 179 3.70 -86.10 -47.63
C GLN A 179 4.72 -84.96 -47.59
N GLU A 180 5.36 -84.64 -48.72
CA GLU A 180 6.24 -83.47 -48.85
C GLU A 180 5.46 -82.16 -48.66
N GLU A 181 4.28 -82.03 -49.26
CA GLU A 181 3.41 -80.84 -49.07
C GLU A 181 2.98 -80.69 -47.61
N MET A 182 2.51 -81.77 -46.96
CA MET A 182 2.19 -81.77 -45.53
C MET A 182 3.40 -81.41 -44.66
N HIS A 183 4.61 -81.86 -45.01
CA HIS A 183 5.83 -81.51 -44.30
C HIS A 183 6.15 -80.01 -44.43
N ASN A 184 6.00 -79.45 -45.63
CA ASN A 184 6.19 -78.02 -45.88
C ASN A 184 5.14 -77.15 -45.15
N GLN A 185 3.87 -77.56 -45.13
CA GLN A 185 2.82 -76.88 -44.37
C GLN A 185 3.10 -76.92 -42.85
N GLU A 186 3.61 -78.04 -42.34
CA GLU A 186 3.99 -78.20 -40.93
C GLU A 186 5.24 -77.36 -40.55
N LEU A 187 6.17 -77.14 -41.48
CA LEU A 187 7.29 -76.19 -41.32
C LEU A 187 6.80 -74.74 -41.29
N LEU A 188 5.98 -74.33 -42.27
CA LEU A 188 5.39 -72.98 -42.32
C LEU A 188 4.55 -72.67 -41.07
N ARG A 189 3.80 -73.66 -40.57
CA ARG A 189 3.06 -73.53 -39.30
C ARG A 189 3.99 -73.25 -38.12
N LYS A 190 5.13 -73.94 -38.01
CA LYS A 190 6.11 -73.73 -36.94
C LYS A 190 6.78 -72.37 -37.02
N GLU A 191 7.06 -71.89 -38.22
CA GLU A 191 7.61 -70.55 -38.45
C GLU A 191 6.59 -69.46 -38.09
N LEU A 192 5.33 -69.61 -38.50
CA LEU A 192 4.24 -68.72 -38.10
C LEU A 192 4.04 -68.71 -36.58
N ASP A 193 4.00 -69.87 -35.92
CA ASP A 193 3.93 -69.99 -34.46
C ASP A 193 5.12 -69.32 -33.75
N PHE A 194 6.32 -69.35 -34.35
CA PHE A 194 7.49 -68.66 -33.82
C PHE A 194 7.37 -67.14 -33.98
N LEU A 195 6.98 -66.66 -35.16
CA LEU A 195 6.79 -65.24 -35.45
C LEU A 195 5.70 -64.63 -34.56
N LEU A 196 4.54 -65.29 -34.42
CA LEU A 196 3.46 -64.88 -33.51
C LEU A 196 3.92 -64.80 -32.04
N LYS A 197 4.71 -65.77 -31.58
CA LYS A 197 5.30 -65.73 -30.22
C LYS A 197 6.37 -64.65 -30.08
N LYS A 198 7.05 -64.26 -31.15
CA LYS A 198 8.02 -63.15 -31.13
C LYS A 198 7.28 -61.81 -31.04
N THR A 199 6.34 -61.54 -31.94
CA THR A 199 5.58 -60.28 -31.97
C THR A 199 4.75 -60.10 -30.70
N GLN A 200 4.18 -61.16 -30.12
CA GLN A 200 3.49 -61.08 -28.83
C GLN A 200 4.43 -60.62 -27.71
N ARG A 201 5.65 -61.17 -27.60
CA ARG A 201 6.62 -60.74 -26.57
C ARG A 201 7.08 -59.30 -26.77
N GLU A 202 7.26 -58.87 -28.01
CA GLU A 202 7.62 -57.49 -28.35
C GLU A 202 6.48 -56.52 -27.97
N HIS A 203 5.23 -56.89 -28.27
CA HIS A 203 4.03 -56.16 -27.85
C HIS A 203 3.90 -56.10 -26.31
N ASP A 204 4.10 -57.21 -25.61
CA ASP A 204 4.01 -57.28 -24.15
C ASP A 204 5.11 -56.44 -23.49
N SER A 205 6.33 -56.47 -24.04
CA SER A 205 7.44 -55.63 -23.60
C SER A 205 7.16 -54.14 -23.81
N LYS A 206 6.62 -53.76 -24.98
CA LYS A 206 6.20 -52.38 -25.26
C LYS A 206 5.09 -51.94 -24.28
N THR A 207 4.05 -52.75 -24.13
CA THR A 207 2.94 -52.50 -23.19
C THR A 207 3.44 -52.34 -21.76
N ALA A 208 4.44 -53.10 -21.34
CA ALA A 208 5.05 -52.97 -20.00
C ALA A 208 5.88 -51.69 -19.85
N ALA A 209 6.55 -51.22 -20.91
CA ALA A 209 7.25 -49.93 -20.93
C ALA A 209 6.26 -48.76 -20.89
N ASP A 210 5.21 -48.81 -21.73
CA ASP A 210 4.16 -47.80 -21.79
C ASP A 210 3.44 -47.66 -20.44
N ARG A 211 3.11 -48.78 -19.76
CA ARG A 211 2.55 -48.77 -18.39
C ARG A 211 3.46 -48.07 -17.38
N LYS A 212 4.77 -48.28 -17.43
CA LYS A 212 5.73 -47.58 -16.53
C LYS A 212 5.80 -46.09 -16.83
N HIS A 213 5.77 -45.71 -18.11
CA HIS A 213 5.76 -44.31 -18.51
C HIS A 213 4.48 -43.60 -18.08
N ILE A 214 3.32 -44.24 -18.24
CA ILE A 214 2.02 -43.73 -17.74
C ILE A 214 2.08 -43.52 -16.21
N GLN A 215 2.54 -44.52 -15.44
CA GLN A 215 2.68 -44.38 -13.98
C GLN A 215 3.63 -43.24 -13.56
N GLN A 216 4.69 -42.98 -14.33
CA GLN A 216 5.59 -41.86 -14.10
C GLN A 216 4.88 -40.51 -14.37
N LEU A 217 4.10 -40.41 -15.44
CA LEU A 217 3.33 -39.21 -15.77
C LEU A 217 2.22 -38.96 -14.73
N GLU A 218 1.49 -39.99 -14.30
CA GLU A 218 0.49 -39.92 -13.23
C GLU A 218 1.11 -39.36 -11.94
N LYS A 219 2.28 -39.87 -11.54
CA LYS A 219 3.03 -39.35 -10.38
C LYS A 219 3.40 -37.88 -10.53
N GLN A 220 3.84 -37.45 -11.73
CA GLN A 220 4.15 -36.05 -11.99
C GLN A 220 2.90 -35.15 -11.96
N ILE A 221 1.77 -35.63 -12.49
CA ILE A 221 0.49 -34.91 -12.45
C ILE A 221 0.04 -34.70 -11.00
N LEU A 222 0.11 -35.75 -10.16
CA LEU A 222 -0.22 -35.66 -8.73
C LEU A 222 0.72 -34.73 -7.95
N GLN A 223 2.01 -34.71 -8.27
CA GLN A 223 2.95 -33.76 -7.68
C GLN A 223 2.63 -32.30 -8.09
N ARG A 224 2.32 -32.08 -9.37
CA ARG A 224 1.95 -30.76 -9.89
C ARG A 224 0.64 -30.24 -9.31
N SER A 225 -0.39 -31.09 -9.18
CA SER A 225 -1.67 -30.68 -8.58
C SER A 225 -1.53 -30.34 -7.09
N ALA A 226 -0.77 -31.13 -6.32
CA ALA A 226 -0.48 -30.83 -4.92
C ALA A 226 0.27 -29.49 -4.74
N LEU A 227 1.22 -29.19 -5.63
CA LEU A 227 1.91 -27.89 -5.65
C LEU A 227 0.95 -26.74 -6.04
N HIS A 228 0.11 -26.93 -7.06
CA HIS A 228 -0.89 -25.95 -7.50
C HIS A 228 -1.83 -25.56 -6.35
N SER A 229 -2.44 -26.54 -5.69
CA SER A 229 -3.32 -26.30 -4.54
C SER A 229 -2.59 -25.82 -3.27
N SER A 230 -1.26 -25.86 -3.24
CA SER A 230 -0.48 -25.14 -2.22
C SER A 230 -0.20 -23.69 -2.61
N LEU A 231 -0.04 -23.39 -3.89
CA LEU A 231 0.18 -22.03 -4.40
C LEU A 231 -1.12 -21.22 -4.38
N GLU A 232 -2.25 -21.81 -4.78
CA GLU A 232 -3.58 -21.19 -4.69
C GLU A 232 -3.92 -20.73 -3.26
N ARG A 233 -3.65 -21.58 -2.26
CA ARG A 233 -3.85 -21.22 -0.84
C ARG A 233 -2.94 -20.09 -0.38
N LYS A 234 -1.66 -20.10 -0.77
CA LYS A 234 -0.72 -19.01 -0.44
C LYS A 234 -1.09 -17.69 -1.13
N LEU A 235 -1.59 -17.76 -2.36
CA LEU A 235 -2.07 -16.60 -3.11
C LEU A 235 -3.27 -15.97 -2.39
N TYR A 236 -4.25 -16.78 -1.99
CA TYR A 236 -5.40 -16.31 -1.20
C TYR A 236 -4.98 -15.73 0.18
N GLU A 237 -4.01 -16.35 0.85
CA GLU A 237 -3.45 -15.85 2.11
C GLU A 237 -2.78 -14.46 1.91
N VAL A 238 -2.03 -14.27 0.82
CA VAL A 238 -1.42 -12.98 0.48
C VAL A 238 -2.47 -11.94 0.08
N GLU A 239 -3.47 -12.30 -0.70
CA GLU A 239 -4.58 -11.40 -1.08
C GLU A 239 -5.37 -10.93 0.14
N THR A 240 -5.66 -11.83 1.08
CA THR A 240 -6.36 -11.48 2.34
C THR A 240 -5.50 -10.62 3.27
N MET A 241 -4.19 -10.90 3.38
CA MET A 241 -3.26 -10.03 4.10
C MET A 241 -3.14 -8.63 3.47
N LEU A 242 -3.08 -8.52 2.14
CA LEU A 242 -3.07 -7.24 1.43
C LEU A 242 -4.38 -6.45 1.61
N ALA A 243 -5.53 -7.12 1.54
CA ALA A 243 -6.82 -6.49 1.80
C ALA A 243 -6.93 -5.95 3.23
N HIS A 244 -6.43 -6.69 4.23
CA HIS A 244 -6.36 -6.22 5.60
C HIS A 244 -5.42 -5.02 5.76
N HIS A 245 -4.21 -5.09 5.18
CA HIS A 245 -3.22 -4.02 5.25
C HIS A 245 -3.71 -2.72 4.59
N ASN A 246 -4.39 -2.80 3.45
CA ASN A 246 -5.00 -1.64 2.80
C ASN A 246 -6.08 -1.02 3.69
N LYS A 247 -6.96 -1.85 4.29
CA LYS A 247 -7.97 -1.37 5.24
C LYS A 247 -7.34 -0.65 6.44
N THR A 248 -6.29 -1.20 7.04
CA THR A 248 -5.58 -0.54 8.15
C THR A 248 -4.92 0.77 7.72
N LYS A 249 -4.35 0.84 6.51
CA LYS A 249 -3.83 2.09 5.95
C LYS A 249 -4.92 3.13 5.73
N ASP A 250 -6.09 2.75 5.24
CA ASP A 250 -7.22 3.67 5.08
C ASP A 250 -7.69 4.19 6.46
N GLU A 251 -7.76 3.33 7.47
CA GLU A 251 -8.05 3.72 8.86
C GLU A 251 -6.99 4.72 9.39
N GLU A 252 -5.69 4.42 9.26
CA GLU A 252 -4.59 5.32 9.64
C GLU A 252 -4.65 6.68 8.90
N LEU A 253 -4.92 6.67 7.59
CA LEU A 253 -5.07 7.89 6.78
C LEU A 253 -6.26 8.73 7.24
N THR A 254 -7.39 8.13 7.64
CA THR A 254 -8.50 8.91 8.21
C THR A 254 -8.13 9.54 9.55
N VAL A 255 -7.38 8.84 10.42
CA VAL A 255 -6.90 9.39 11.70
C VAL A 255 -5.95 10.58 11.46
N VAL A 256 -4.97 10.44 10.57
CA VAL A 256 -4.02 11.51 10.23
C VAL A 256 -4.74 12.70 9.58
N SER A 257 -5.68 12.46 8.67
CA SER A 257 -6.50 13.52 8.06
C SER A 257 -7.30 14.30 9.11
N ASN A 258 -7.93 13.61 10.06
CA ASN A 258 -8.64 14.23 11.17
C ASN A 258 -7.71 15.06 12.08
N GLN A 259 -6.50 14.55 12.38
CA GLN A 259 -5.50 15.29 13.16
C GLN A 259 -5.03 16.56 12.43
N ILE A 260 -4.81 16.49 11.11
CA ILE A 260 -4.46 17.66 10.28
C ILE A 260 -5.59 18.71 10.32
N ASN A 261 -6.85 18.30 10.18
CA ASN A 261 -8.00 19.21 10.24
C ASN A 261 -8.12 19.90 11.62
N VAL A 262 -7.84 19.19 12.72
CA VAL A 262 -7.81 19.75 14.08
C VAL A 262 -6.61 20.69 14.28
N ALA A 263 -5.44 20.37 13.72
CA ALA A 263 -4.28 21.25 13.76
C ALA A 263 -4.52 22.54 12.96
N GLN A 264 -5.13 22.45 11.78
CA GLN A 264 -5.50 23.61 10.95
C GLN A 264 -6.53 24.51 11.64
N SER A 265 -7.60 23.95 12.23
CA SER A 265 -8.58 24.75 12.95
C SER A 265 -7.95 25.47 14.15
N ARG A 266 -7.05 24.80 14.90
CA ARG A 266 -6.26 25.43 15.98
C ARG A 266 -5.36 26.55 15.48
N ILE A 267 -4.66 26.37 14.35
CA ILE A 267 -3.83 27.41 13.73
C ILE A 267 -4.70 28.64 13.38
N THR A 268 -5.82 28.46 12.68
CA THR A 268 -6.70 29.58 12.32
C THR A 268 -7.33 30.29 13.53
N SER A 269 -7.44 29.62 14.68
CA SER A 269 -7.87 30.24 15.94
C SER A 269 -6.75 31.12 16.53
N LEU A 270 -5.52 30.60 16.58
CA LEU A 270 -4.35 31.34 17.08
C LEU A 270 -3.96 32.52 16.18
N GLU A 271 -4.17 32.41 14.86
CA GLU A 271 -3.98 33.53 13.92
C GLU A 271 -4.95 34.68 14.20
N LYS A 272 -6.22 34.38 14.51
CA LYS A 272 -7.22 35.38 14.91
C LYS A 272 -6.91 36.02 16.27
N GLU A 273 -6.46 35.22 17.23
CA GLU A 273 -6.04 35.71 18.55
C GLU A 273 -4.83 36.65 18.42
N ASN A 274 -3.81 36.26 17.66
CA ASN A 274 -2.64 37.10 17.36
C ASN A 274 -3.04 38.40 16.64
N ALA A 275 -3.99 38.36 15.69
CA ALA A 275 -4.48 39.57 15.03
C ALA A 275 -5.15 40.52 16.02
N SER A 276 -6.01 40.02 16.92
CA SER A 276 -6.67 40.83 17.95
C SER A 276 -5.67 41.39 18.98
N LEU A 277 -4.66 40.61 19.38
CA LEU A 277 -3.58 41.11 20.25
C LEU A 277 -2.74 42.18 19.56
N HIS A 278 -2.50 42.06 18.25
CA HIS A 278 -1.77 43.06 17.48
C HIS A 278 -2.56 44.39 17.40
N GLU A 279 -3.87 44.33 17.16
CA GLU A 279 -4.76 45.50 17.20
C GLU A 279 -4.77 46.18 18.59
N GLN A 280 -4.80 45.40 19.68
CA GLN A 280 -4.70 45.92 21.05
C GLN A 280 -3.36 46.63 21.31
N VAL A 281 -2.24 46.06 20.85
CA VAL A 281 -0.92 46.69 20.97
C VAL A 281 -0.84 48.00 20.18
N ILE A 282 -1.48 48.09 19.02
CA ILE A 282 -1.58 49.33 18.23
C ILE A 282 -2.39 50.39 19.00
N SER A 283 -3.55 50.03 19.56
CA SER A 283 -4.36 50.94 20.39
C SER A 283 -3.55 51.48 21.57
N LEU A 284 -2.96 50.59 22.38
CA LEU A 284 -2.16 50.95 23.56
C LEU A 284 -0.93 51.78 23.20
N SER A 285 -0.31 51.56 22.03
CA SER A 285 0.77 52.43 21.53
C SER A 285 0.25 53.83 21.22
N SER A 286 -0.91 53.96 20.58
CA SER A 286 -1.51 55.27 20.29
C SER A 286 -1.94 56.02 21.55
N GLU A 287 -2.50 55.32 22.54
CA GLU A 287 -2.85 55.88 23.86
C GLU A 287 -1.60 56.36 24.61
N ARG A 288 -0.52 55.57 24.61
CA ARG A 288 0.78 55.97 25.17
C ARG A 288 1.31 57.24 24.50
N ASP A 289 1.27 57.31 23.17
CA ASP A 289 1.83 58.43 22.43
C ASP A 289 1.01 59.71 22.66
N HIS A 290 -0.32 59.60 22.77
CA HIS A 290 -1.19 60.71 23.17
C HIS A 290 -0.97 61.16 24.63
N LEU A 291 -0.83 60.22 25.58
CA LEU A 291 -0.49 60.54 26.97
C LEU A 291 0.88 61.22 27.09
N LYS A 292 1.82 60.90 26.21
CA LYS A 292 3.14 61.55 26.15
C LYS A 292 3.03 62.98 25.61
N GLU A 293 2.19 63.23 24.60
CA GLU A 293 1.90 64.57 24.09
C GLU A 293 1.27 65.46 25.19
N LEU A 294 0.25 64.97 25.89
CA LEU A 294 -0.36 65.66 27.04
C LEU A 294 0.64 65.95 28.18
N LEU A 295 1.62 65.06 28.41
CA LEU A 295 2.67 65.27 29.40
C LEU A 295 3.65 66.38 28.96
N GLU A 296 3.99 66.45 27.67
CA GLU A 296 4.81 67.52 27.10
C GLU A 296 4.08 68.86 27.25
N GLU A 297 2.83 68.97 26.80
CA GLU A 297 1.98 70.18 26.93
C GLU A 297 1.85 70.64 28.40
N THR A 298 1.65 69.70 29.33
CA THR A 298 1.57 70.00 30.76
C THR A 298 2.91 70.52 31.30
N THR A 299 4.03 70.00 30.79
CA THR A 299 5.39 70.43 31.18
C THR A 299 5.70 71.82 30.63
N GLU A 300 5.37 72.09 29.35
CA GLU A 300 5.48 73.43 28.76
C GLU A 300 4.64 74.47 29.52
N SER A 301 3.40 74.12 29.85
CA SER A 301 2.49 74.97 30.64
C SER A 301 3.05 75.28 32.03
N LYS A 302 3.57 74.26 32.73
CA LYS A 302 4.27 74.42 34.01
C LYS A 302 5.47 75.35 33.89
N ASP A 303 6.29 75.21 32.85
CA ASP A 303 7.47 76.05 32.64
C ASP A 303 7.11 77.50 32.26
N MET A 304 5.96 77.73 31.62
CA MET A 304 5.40 79.08 31.48
C MET A 304 4.97 79.68 32.82
N PHE A 305 4.25 78.91 33.66
CA PHE A 305 3.85 79.38 34.98
C PHE A 305 5.04 79.66 35.90
N ALA A 306 6.10 78.85 35.84
CA ALA A 306 7.35 79.11 36.57
C ALA A 306 7.95 80.47 36.18
N LYS A 307 8.09 80.76 34.88
CA LYS A 307 8.57 82.06 34.39
C LYS A 307 7.67 83.22 34.82
N GLN A 308 6.35 83.05 34.81
CA GLN A 308 5.42 84.06 35.29
C GLN A 308 5.57 84.33 36.80
N ILE A 309 5.83 83.30 37.60
CA ILE A 309 6.11 83.43 39.04
C ILE A 309 7.44 84.17 39.25
N ASP A 310 8.50 83.83 38.50
CA ASP A 310 9.79 84.53 38.57
C ASP A 310 9.64 86.02 38.21
N GLU A 311 8.96 86.34 37.10
CA GLU A 311 8.67 87.72 36.70
C GLU A 311 7.83 88.50 37.74
N LEU A 312 6.91 87.83 38.42
CA LEU A 312 6.11 88.41 39.51
C LEU A 312 6.97 88.66 40.75
N ALA A 313 7.86 87.72 41.10
CA ALA A 313 8.79 87.87 42.22
C ALA A 313 9.77 89.03 41.99
N GLU A 314 10.32 89.19 40.78
CA GLU A 314 11.16 90.35 40.42
C GLU A 314 10.38 91.68 40.55
N LYS A 315 9.12 91.73 40.10
CA LYS A 315 8.26 92.93 40.25
C LYS A 315 7.98 93.24 41.73
N CYS A 316 7.71 92.22 42.55
CA CYS A 316 7.55 92.39 44.00
C CYS A 316 8.82 92.94 44.65
N GLN A 317 9.99 92.37 44.37
CA GLN A 317 11.28 92.87 44.90
C GLN A 317 11.57 94.31 44.46
N SER A 318 11.25 94.66 43.20
CA SER A 318 11.38 96.03 42.71
C SER A 318 10.49 96.99 43.49
N LEU A 319 9.21 96.65 43.70
CA LEU A 319 8.26 97.46 44.46
C LEU A 319 8.63 97.56 45.95
N GLU A 320 9.12 96.47 46.56
CA GLU A 320 9.65 96.49 47.92
C GLU A 320 10.85 97.44 48.05
N SER A 321 11.75 97.46 47.07
CA SER A 321 12.89 98.39 47.05
C SER A 321 12.46 99.85 46.85
N GLU A 322 11.41 100.10 46.08
CA GLU A 322 10.81 101.44 45.91
C GLU A 322 10.13 101.91 47.21
N VAL A 323 9.38 101.03 47.88
CA VAL A 323 8.77 101.31 49.19
C VAL A 323 9.83 101.62 50.24
N GLU A 324 10.95 100.89 50.26
CA GLU A 324 12.03 101.14 51.21
C GLU A 324 12.80 102.44 50.90
N ALA A 325 12.97 102.79 49.62
CA ALA A 325 13.50 104.09 49.23
C ALA A 325 12.57 105.25 49.64
N LEU A 326 11.26 105.12 49.44
CA LEU A 326 10.26 106.10 49.87
C LEU A 326 10.20 106.23 51.40
N ARG A 327 10.35 105.13 52.15
CA ARG A 327 10.49 105.17 53.62
C ARG A 327 11.74 105.94 54.04
N SER A 328 12.89 105.69 53.41
CA SER A 328 14.13 106.42 53.68
C SER A 328 14.01 107.91 53.37
N GLU A 329 13.31 108.29 52.29
CA GLU A 329 13.01 109.70 51.98
C GLU A 329 12.12 110.34 53.05
N ILE A 330 11.05 109.65 53.48
CA ILE A 330 10.19 110.09 54.59
C ILE A 330 11.01 110.27 55.88
N ASP A 331 11.88 109.33 56.22
CA ASP A 331 12.74 109.40 57.40
C ASP A 331 13.70 110.60 57.33
N ILE A 332 14.31 110.89 56.17
CA ILE A 332 15.18 112.07 55.99
C ILE A 332 14.38 113.37 56.17
N LEU A 333 13.20 113.48 55.54
CA LEU A 333 12.32 114.64 55.67
C LEU A 333 11.85 114.85 57.12
N GLN A 334 11.57 113.76 57.85
CA GLN A 334 11.16 113.82 59.26
C GLN A 334 12.32 114.11 60.22
N THR A 335 13.50 113.54 59.99
CA THR A 335 14.63 113.59 60.93
C THR A 335 15.57 114.75 60.71
N SER A 336 15.80 115.16 59.46
CA SER A 336 16.59 116.35 59.12
C SER A 336 15.68 117.56 58.98
N ASP A 337 14.92 117.68 57.90
CA ASP A 337 14.23 118.92 57.53
C ASP A 337 13.23 119.40 58.60
N ILE A 338 12.35 118.53 59.09
CA ILE A 338 11.39 118.91 60.14
C ILE A 338 12.08 119.27 61.46
N ASN A 339 13.18 118.60 61.83
CA ASN A 339 13.91 118.92 63.06
C ASN A 339 14.79 120.16 62.93
N ASP A 340 15.38 120.41 61.76
CA ASP A 340 16.08 121.65 61.43
C ASP A 340 15.11 122.83 61.44
N ILE A 341 13.91 122.68 60.86
CA ILE A 341 12.83 123.66 60.95
C ILE A 341 12.44 123.88 62.41
N ARG A 342 12.17 122.83 63.20
CA ARG A 342 11.87 122.94 64.64
C ARG A 342 12.98 123.68 65.41
N THR A 343 14.24 123.37 65.13
CA THR A 343 15.42 124.00 65.77
C THR A 343 15.57 125.46 65.38
N GLN A 344 15.34 125.80 64.10
CA GLN A 344 15.32 127.18 63.62
C GLN A 344 14.19 128.00 64.25
N TYR A 345 12.99 127.41 64.38
CA TYR A 345 11.85 128.05 65.06
C TYR A 345 12.10 128.21 66.57
N ALA A 346 12.68 127.22 67.25
CA ALA A 346 13.09 127.32 68.65
C ALA A 346 14.10 128.48 68.84
N ALA A 347 15.19 128.49 68.07
CA ALA A 347 16.18 129.56 68.12
C ALA A 347 15.60 130.95 67.74
N ARG A 348 14.54 131.00 66.90
CA ARG A 348 13.81 132.23 66.58
C ARG A 348 12.93 132.69 67.75
N ILE A 349 12.28 131.75 68.45
CA ILE A 349 11.50 132.01 69.66
C ILE A 349 12.41 132.52 70.78
N ASP A 350 13.55 131.86 71.04
CA ASP A 350 14.52 132.27 72.06
C ASP A 350 15.04 133.70 71.83
N ARG A 351 15.37 134.04 70.58
CA ARG A 351 15.75 135.42 70.21
C ARG A 351 14.62 136.41 70.45
N LEU A 352 13.39 136.09 70.05
CA LEU A 352 12.23 136.95 70.29
C LEU A 352 11.91 137.11 71.78
N GLN A 353 12.08 136.07 72.59
CA GLN A 353 11.95 136.13 74.05
C GLN A 353 13.05 137.01 74.67
N SER A 354 14.30 136.86 74.24
CA SER A 354 15.42 137.70 74.68
C SER A 354 15.25 139.17 74.27
N ASP A 355 14.81 139.44 73.03
CA ASP A 355 14.50 140.78 72.55
C ASP A 355 13.31 141.40 73.31
N ASN A 356 12.27 140.60 73.63
CA ASN A 356 11.16 141.04 74.48
C ASN A 356 11.64 141.34 75.90
N ALA A 357 12.42 140.46 76.53
CA ALA A 357 12.96 140.69 77.87
C ALA A 357 13.87 141.94 77.92
N ALA A 358 14.69 142.16 76.89
CA ALA A 358 15.51 143.35 76.75
C ALA A 358 14.68 144.62 76.52
N ASN A 359 13.60 144.55 75.73
CA ASN A 359 12.67 145.66 75.56
C ASN A 359 11.84 145.92 76.81
N GLU A 360 11.40 144.89 77.54
CA GLU A 360 10.73 145.02 78.83
C GLU A 360 11.69 145.65 79.86
N GLN A 361 12.97 145.27 79.86
CA GLN A 361 13.98 145.90 80.71
C GLN A 361 14.23 147.37 80.32
N LYS A 362 14.24 147.72 79.04
CA LYS A 362 14.28 149.13 78.60
C LYS A 362 13.03 149.90 79.03
N LEU A 363 11.84 149.30 78.88
CA LEU A 363 10.58 149.90 79.33
C LEU A 363 10.56 150.06 80.85
N ARG A 364 11.07 149.10 81.63
CA ARG A 364 11.27 149.23 83.08
C ARG A 364 12.26 150.35 83.41
N GLN A 365 13.37 150.49 82.68
CA GLN A 365 14.31 151.61 82.83
C GLN A 365 13.68 152.97 82.45
N GLU A 366 12.85 153.04 81.42
CA GLU A 366 12.09 154.25 81.09
C GLU A 366 11.03 154.55 82.15
N ILE A 367 10.31 153.54 82.65
CA ILE A 367 9.38 153.68 83.77
C ILE A 367 10.10 154.19 85.02
N ASP A 368 11.28 153.66 85.35
CA ASP A 368 12.04 154.11 86.52
C ASP A 368 12.66 155.51 86.31
N ARG A 369 13.05 155.85 85.08
CA ARG A 369 13.43 157.22 84.71
C ARG A 369 12.24 158.18 84.83
N VAL A 370 11.06 157.80 84.34
CA VAL A 370 9.82 158.59 84.45
C VAL A 370 9.38 158.70 85.91
N LYS A 371 9.53 157.65 86.72
CA LYS A 371 9.36 157.71 88.19
C LYS A 371 10.36 158.67 88.84
N GLN A 372 11.62 158.73 88.39
CA GLN A 372 12.60 159.71 88.88
C GLN A 372 12.28 161.15 88.41
N GLU A 373 11.77 161.33 87.19
CA GLU A 373 11.30 162.63 86.68
C GLU A 373 10.02 163.08 87.40
N LEU A 374 9.11 162.17 87.73
CA LEU A 374 7.95 162.38 88.62
C LEU A 374 8.42 162.70 90.04
N LYS A 375 9.35 161.92 90.61
CA LYS A 375 9.89 162.18 91.95
C LYS A 375 10.59 163.54 92.03
N ARG A 376 11.30 163.99 91.00
CA ARG A 376 11.82 165.37 90.92
C ARG A 376 10.70 166.42 90.84
N ARG A 377 9.59 166.13 90.16
CA ARG A 377 8.39 166.99 90.16
C ARG A 377 7.79 167.06 91.56
N ASP A 378 7.58 165.93 92.21
CA ASP A 378 7.03 165.83 93.56
C ASP A 378 7.94 166.51 94.59
N GLU A 379 9.27 166.31 94.51
CA GLU A 379 10.27 167.03 95.31
C GLU A 379 10.30 168.55 95.03
N SER A 380 9.89 169.00 93.83
CA SER A 380 9.74 170.42 93.49
C SER A 380 8.38 171.02 93.84
N GLN A 381 7.39 170.20 94.21
CA GLN A 381 6.02 170.63 94.55
C GLN A 381 5.66 170.36 96.03
N ALA A 382 6.44 169.56 96.76
CA ALA A 382 6.25 169.23 98.16
C ALA A 382 6.99 170.18 99.15
N GLN A 383 6.97 171.49 98.90
CA GLN A 383 7.33 172.50 99.91
C GLN A 383 6.10 173.13 100.60
N THR A 384 4.93 172.52 100.42
CA THR A 384 3.69 172.84 101.16
C THR A 384 2.93 171.57 101.54
N PHE A 385 3.01 171.24 102.82
CA PHE A 385 2.23 170.21 103.54
C PHE A 385 2.48 168.73 103.19
N ASP A 386 2.32 167.92 104.22
CA ASP A 386 2.90 166.59 104.44
C ASP A 386 1.81 165.63 105.00
N ILE A 387 2.12 164.33 105.07
CA ILE A 387 1.51 163.27 105.91
C ILE A 387 0.45 162.31 105.27
N ARG A 388 0.92 161.05 105.05
CA ARG A 388 0.25 159.70 105.01
C ARG A 388 -0.58 159.28 103.77
N HIS A 389 -0.41 158.13 103.07
CA HIS A 389 0.28 156.80 103.22
C HIS A 389 -0.64 155.60 103.61
N PHE A 390 -0.37 154.40 103.03
CA PHE A 390 -1.04 153.06 103.10
C PHE A 390 -2.30 152.87 102.22
N SER A 391 -2.57 151.71 101.59
CA SER A 391 -1.79 150.52 101.15
C SER A 391 -2.71 149.74 100.16
N GLU A 392 -2.24 149.23 99.01
CA GLU A 392 -1.68 147.87 98.83
C GLU A 392 -2.73 146.74 98.92
N MET A 393 -2.98 146.05 97.80
CA MET A 393 -3.12 144.58 97.78
C MET A 393 -2.89 144.05 96.36
N GLU A 394 -1.84 143.25 96.23
CA GLU A 394 -1.47 142.42 95.06
C GLU A 394 -1.71 140.95 95.47
N LEU A 395 -2.07 140.07 94.52
CA LEU A 395 -2.15 138.60 94.53
C LEU A 395 -2.71 138.22 93.14
N GLY A 396 -2.19 137.28 92.35
CA GLY A 396 -1.51 136.02 92.68
C GLY A 396 -2.56 134.90 92.79
N ASP A 397 -2.39 133.70 92.25
CA ASP A 397 -1.37 133.12 91.34
C ASP A 397 -1.90 131.74 90.84
N GLU A 398 -1.07 130.90 90.19
CA GLU A 398 -1.21 129.40 90.15
C GLU A 398 -2.39 128.77 89.34
N GLU A 399 -2.37 127.55 88.76
CA GLU A 399 -1.32 126.56 88.42
C GLU A 399 -1.87 125.51 87.40
N GLU A 400 -0.96 124.82 86.66
CA GLU A 400 -0.79 123.35 86.42
C GLU A 400 -1.98 122.32 86.40
N GLU A 401 -1.94 121.08 85.86
CA GLU A 401 -0.93 120.17 85.25
C GLU A 401 -1.59 118.95 84.50
N LYS A 402 -0.87 118.25 83.58
CA LYS A 402 -0.82 116.76 83.26
C LYS A 402 -2.12 115.93 82.95
N GLU A 403 -2.16 114.66 82.43
CA GLU A 403 -1.21 113.68 81.80
C GLU A 403 -1.95 112.53 81.02
N ALA A 404 -1.25 111.83 80.11
CA ALA A 404 -1.35 110.38 79.68
C ALA A 404 -2.68 109.78 79.10
N ASP A 405 -2.78 108.60 78.45
CA ASP A 405 -1.82 107.52 78.06
C ASP A 405 -2.24 106.71 76.77
N LYS A 406 -1.40 105.72 76.38
CA LYS A 406 -1.38 104.70 75.28
C LYS A 406 -2.68 104.00 74.83
N VAL A 407 -2.91 103.72 73.53
CA VAL A 407 -2.41 102.63 72.62
C VAL A 407 -2.85 101.20 72.96
N VAL A 408 -3.67 100.59 72.08
CA VAL A 408 -3.82 99.14 71.84
C VAL A 408 -4.20 98.91 70.36
N ASP A 409 -3.40 98.16 69.61
CA ASP A 409 -3.76 97.63 68.28
C ASP A 409 -4.57 96.33 68.41
N ASN A 410 -5.46 96.07 67.45
CA ASN A 410 -6.33 94.90 67.47
C ASN A 410 -6.61 94.40 66.04
N GLU A 411 -5.78 93.52 65.52
CA GLU A 411 -6.05 92.79 64.26
C GLU A 411 -6.84 91.50 64.56
N VAL A 412 -7.94 91.33 63.83
CA VAL A 412 -8.62 90.04 63.64
C VAL A 412 -9.10 89.99 62.20
N GLU A 413 -8.46 89.16 61.37
CA GLU A 413 -9.11 88.59 60.19
C GLU A 413 -9.40 87.10 60.41
N LEU A 414 -10.47 86.66 59.76
CA LEU A 414 -11.10 85.34 59.89
C LEU A 414 -10.96 84.57 58.58
N SER A 415 -11.01 83.25 58.70
CA SER A 415 -11.53 82.33 57.67
C SER A 415 -10.72 82.18 56.37
N ASP A 416 -10.68 81.02 55.71
CA ASP A 416 -11.22 79.70 56.04
C ASP A 416 -10.56 78.62 55.15
N ASN A 417 -10.61 77.36 55.59
CA ASN A 417 -10.48 76.13 54.79
C ASN A 417 -9.10 75.88 54.10
N ASP A 418 -8.57 74.66 53.93
CA ASP A 418 -9.19 73.32 54.00
C ASP A 418 -8.20 72.23 54.48
N ARG A 419 -8.76 71.07 54.86
CA ARG A 419 -8.08 69.76 55.04
C ARG A 419 -8.43 68.84 53.83
N PRO A 420 -7.90 67.61 53.68
CA PRO A 420 -6.76 66.95 54.35
C PRO A 420 -5.73 66.38 53.35
N VAL A 421 -4.60 65.85 53.86
CA VAL A 421 -3.84 64.77 53.21
C VAL A 421 -3.56 63.72 54.27
N ASP A 422 -3.99 62.48 54.04
CA ASP A 422 -3.85 61.38 54.99
C ASP A 422 -2.45 60.74 54.95
N ASP A 423 -1.95 60.41 56.13
CA ASP A 423 -0.76 59.62 56.39
C ASP A 423 -1.15 58.14 56.53
N ILE A 424 -0.56 57.27 55.69
CA ILE A 424 -0.51 55.83 55.96
C ILE A 424 0.90 55.31 55.68
N THR A 425 1.64 55.12 56.76
CA THR A 425 2.85 54.29 56.84
C THR A 425 2.56 53.08 57.75
N ARG A 426 3.30 51.96 57.59
CA ARG A 426 3.22 50.67 58.36
C ARG A 426 2.16 49.68 57.85
N ASP A 427 2.32 48.36 57.92
CA ASP A 427 3.39 47.44 58.39
C ASP A 427 3.29 46.12 57.54
N ILE A 428 4.37 45.49 57.07
CA ILE A 428 5.12 44.34 57.66
C ILE A 428 4.43 42.95 57.56
N GLU A 429 5.25 41.94 57.21
CA GLU A 429 5.12 40.46 57.40
C GLU A 429 4.49 39.53 56.34
N GLU A 430 5.40 38.84 55.64
CA GLU A 430 5.52 37.36 55.51
C GLU A 430 4.69 36.48 54.52
N VAL A 431 5.31 35.33 54.22
CA VAL A 431 4.78 34.07 53.64
C VAL A 431 4.49 34.04 52.11
N GLN A 432 5.53 33.81 51.29
CA GLN A 432 5.72 32.51 50.58
C GLN A 432 6.97 32.50 49.67
N HIS A 433 7.94 31.65 50.01
CA HIS A 433 9.00 31.19 49.11
C HIS A 433 8.80 29.67 48.92
N GLY A 434 8.38 29.27 47.72
CA GLY A 434 8.13 27.88 47.36
C GLY A 434 7.73 27.74 45.88
N ASP A 435 8.05 26.59 45.29
CA ASP A 435 7.55 26.09 43.99
C ASP A 435 8.01 26.78 42.69
N TYR A 436 9.29 27.13 42.57
CA TYR A 436 9.94 27.39 41.25
C TYR A 436 11.07 26.41 40.85
N GLU A 437 11.41 25.41 41.68
CA GLU A 437 12.43 24.38 41.34
C GLU A 437 11.85 23.02 40.89
N LYS A 438 10.52 22.85 40.86
CA LYS A 438 9.90 21.57 40.49
C LYS A 438 9.69 21.40 38.97
N ASP A 439 9.36 22.49 38.28
CA ASP A 439 9.12 22.53 36.83
C ASP A 439 10.39 22.31 35.98
N THR A 440 11.57 22.57 36.53
CA THR A 440 12.85 22.32 35.85
C THR A 440 13.22 20.84 35.86
N ILE A 441 13.06 20.18 37.01
CA ILE A 441 13.35 18.75 37.20
C ILE A 441 12.43 17.89 36.32
N GLU A 442 11.13 18.20 36.27
CA GLU A 442 10.17 17.43 35.46
C GLU A 442 10.42 17.59 33.95
N ARG A 443 10.81 18.80 33.49
CA ARG A 443 11.22 19.04 32.09
C ARG A 443 12.47 18.27 31.68
N ASP A 444 13.45 18.15 32.57
CA ASP A 444 14.71 17.48 32.25
C ASP A 444 14.59 15.95 32.35
N HIS A 445 13.65 15.41 33.13
CA HIS A 445 13.27 14.00 33.02
C HIS A 445 12.61 13.68 31.67
N VAL A 446 11.63 14.47 31.22
CA VAL A 446 10.98 14.24 29.91
C VAL A 446 11.98 14.33 28.72
N LYS A 447 12.96 15.24 28.79
CA LYS A 447 14.04 15.30 27.77
C LYS A 447 14.94 14.07 27.79
N ASN A 448 15.30 13.55 28.96
CA ASN A 448 16.12 12.34 29.09
C ASN A 448 15.37 11.09 28.62
N ASP A 449 14.06 11.03 28.82
CA ASP A 449 13.22 9.94 28.33
C ASP A 449 13.14 9.95 26.80
N LEU A 450 12.86 11.12 26.20
CA LEU A 450 12.87 11.27 24.74
C LEU A 450 14.24 10.96 24.12
N ALA A 451 15.34 11.38 24.75
CA ALA A 451 16.69 11.08 24.30
C ALA A 451 17.03 9.58 24.39
N ARG A 452 16.51 8.88 25.41
CA ARG A 452 16.64 7.43 25.58
C ARG A 452 15.84 6.67 24.51
N ASP A 453 14.60 7.06 24.26
CA ASP A 453 13.75 6.45 23.24
C ASP A 453 14.31 6.65 21.82
N LEU A 454 14.84 7.85 21.51
CA LEU A 454 15.54 8.14 20.26
C LEU A 454 16.78 7.25 20.08
N ASN A 455 17.61 7.09 21.11
CA ASN A 455 18.77 6.19 21.05
C ASN A 455 18.35 4.72 20.88
N GLN A 456 17.25 4.29 21.52
CA GLN A 456 16.74 2.93 21.38
C GLN A 456 16.19 2.67 19.96
N MET A 457 15.48 3.64 19.37
CA MET A 457 15.04 3.58 17.97
C MET A 457 16.22 3.58 16.98
N LEU A 458 17.22 4.43 17.20
CA LEU A 458 18.42 4.48 16.35
C LEU A 458 19.21 3.16 16.38
N ASN A 459 19.38 2.56 17.56
CA ASN A 459 20.00 1.24 17.69
C ASN A 459 19.16 0.14 17.01
N GLY A 460 17.83 0.20 17.13
CA GLY A 460 16.93 -0.72 16.41
C GLY A 460 17.00 -0.58 14.89
N LEU A 461 17.14 0.65 14.37
CA LEU A 461 17.33 0.91 12.94
C LEU A 461 18.71 0.47 12.44
N ALA A 462 19.77 0.67 13.24
CA ALA A 462 21.11 0.19 12.91
C ALA A 462 21.16 -1.36 12.83
N GLN A 463 20.51 -2.04 13.78
CA GLN A 463 20.38 -3.50 13.78
C GLN A 463 19.57 -3.99 12.56
N LYS A 464 18.43 -3.38 12.24
CA LYS A 464 17.64 -3.72 11.05
C LYS A 464 18.44 -3.54 9.75
N ARG A 465 19.20 -2.45 9.62
CA ARG A 465 20.07 -2.21 8.45
C ARG A 465 21.09 -3.34 8.28
N LYS A 466 21.72 -3.77 9.38
CA LYS A 466 22.67 -4.89 9.35
C LYS A 466 22.01 -6.20 8.92
N GLU A 467 20.80 -6.49 9.41
CA GLU A 467 20.03 -7.68 9.00
C GLU A 467 19.59 -7.63 7.53
N GLU A 468 19.30 -6.44 6.98
CA GLU A 468 19.02 -6.27 5.55
C GLU A 468 20.29 -6.41 4.69
N GLU A 469 21.44 -5.91 5.16
CA GLU A 469 22.73 -6.04 4.50
C GLU A 469 23.20 -7.52 4.45
N GLU A 470 23.02 -8.27 5.54
CA GLU A 470 23.26 -9.72 5.58
C GLU A 470 22.31 -10.49 4.62
N LYS A 471 21.03 -10.10 4.53
CA LYS A 471 20.08 -10.69 3.56
C LYS A 471 20.44 -10.35 2.11
N ALA A 472 20.89 -9.12 1.85
CA ALA A 472 21.33 -8.70 0.52
C ALA A 472 22.58 -9.49 0.07
N SER A 473 23.56 -9.66 0.97
CA SER A 473 24.75 -10.48 0.69
C SER A 473 24.40 -11.96 0.42
N LEU A 474 23.43 -12.52 1.16
CA LEU A 474 22.93 -13.88 0.90
C LEU A 474 22.25 -13.99 -0.48
N ALA A 475 21.45 -12.98 -0.87
CA ALA A 475 20.78 -12.94 -2.16
C ALA A 475 21.77 -12.78 -3.33
N GLU A 476 22.80 -11.94 -3.18
CA GLU A 476 23.89 -11.78 -4.15
C GLU A 476 24.65 -13.10 -4.35
N LYS A 477 24.96 -13.82 -3.26
CA LYS A 477 25.59 -15.14 -3.34
C LYS A 477 24.70 -16.16 -4.09
N ALA A 478 23.40 -16.17 -3.81
CA ALA A 478 22.46 -17.06 -4.48
C ALA A 478 22.33 -16.75 -6.00
N LEU A 479 22.40 -15.47 -6.39
CA LEU A 479 22.44 -15.06 -7.80
C LEU A 479 23.74 -15.51 -8.50
N LEU A 480 24.89 -15.41 -7.82
CA LEU A 480 26.17 -15.93 -8.33
C LEU A 480 26.15 -17.45 -8.52
N GLU A 481 25.61 -18.21 -7.55
CA GLU A 481 25.44 -19.66 -7.67
C GLU A 481 24.48 -20.03 -8.82
N PHE A 482 23.38 -19.30 -8.99
CA PHE A 482 22.47 -19.49 -10.12
C PHE A 482 23.13 -19.20 -11.47
N GLN A 483 23.92 -18.13 -11.58
CA GLN A 483 24.64 -17.79 -12.81
C GLN A 483 25.69 -18.86 -13.17
N GLN A 484 26.39 -19.43 -12.19
CA GLN A 484 27.33 -20.54 -12.41
C GLN A 484 26.61 -21.81 -12.89
N LEU A 485 25.44 -22.12 -12.34
CA LEU A 485 24.61 -23.25 -12.80
C LEU A 485 24.13 -23.04 -14.25
N GLN A 486 23.73 -21.83 -14.62
CA GLN A 486 23.34 -21.51 -15.99
C GLN A 486 24.52 -21.70 -16.98
N GLN A 487 25.70 -21.18 -16.66
CA GLN A 487 26.91 -21.38 -17.47
C GLN A 487 27.30 -22.87 -17.58
N GLY A 488 27.14 -23.65 -16.50
CA GLY A 488 27.35 -25.09 -16.53
C GLY A 488 26.37 -25.85 -17.42
N MET A 489 25.08 -25.43 -17.44
CA MET A 489 24.08 -25.99 -18.35
C MET A 489 24.35 -25.64 -19.82
N GLU A 490 24.75 -24.40 -20.11
CA GLU A 490 25.11 -23.96 -21.46
C GLU A 490 26.35 -24.73 -21.98
N ALA A 491 27.35 -24.96 -21.13
CA ALA A 491 28.51 -25.80 -21.46
C ALA A 491 28.15 -27.26 -21.75
N LEU A 492 27.16 -27.83 -21.06
CA LEU A 492 26.67 -29.20 -21.32
C LEU A 492 25.83 -29.30 -22.61
N GLN A 493 25.17 -28.22 -23.03
CA GLN A 493 24.42 -28.19 -24.31
C GLN A 493 25.33 -27.96 -25.53
N LEU A 494 26.48 -27.30 -25.34
CA LEU A 494 27.47 -27.02 -26.39
C LEU A 494 28.52 -28.13 -26.57
N SER A 495 28.32 -29.30 -25.97
CA SER A 495 29.15 -30.50 -26.18
C SER A 495 28.41 -31.65 -26.90
N PRO A 496 27.91 -31.47 -28.13
CA PRO A 496 27.48 -32.58 -28.96
C PRO A 496 28.70 -33.36 -29.47
N GLU A 497 28.72 -34.66 -29.17
CA GLU A 497 29.54 -35.70 -29.80
C GLU A 497 31.08 -35.58 -29.68
N SER A 498 31.61 -36.32 -28.70
CA SER A 498 32.83 -37.14 -28.85
C SER A 498 32.49 -38.58 -28.51
#